data_AF-A0A914D2V7-F1
#
_entry.id   AF-A0A914D2V7-F1
#
_cell.length_a   1.000
_cell.length_b   1.000
_cell.length_c   1.000
_cell.angle_alpha   90.00
_cell.angle_beta   90.00
_cell.angle_gamma   90.00
#
_symmetry.space_group_name_H-M   'P 1'
#
loop_
_entity.id
_entity.type
_entity.pdbx_description
1 polymer ?
#
loop_
_entity_poly.entity_id
_entity_poly.type
_entity_poly.pdbx_seq_one_letter_code
_entity_poly.pdbx_strand_id
1 'polypeptide(L)'
;KATNEEEIQSGTSSPPIDEKPNILTIKEVLISNTFALLYATLFLNTVWCNTKDGLFKAYGLEFIHDDFFLAILSSVSSVISCGSLIVYGILVDKVGYQKLMLITCAIGSVFMWAIPGVRWVGNRYLYFFWICMMDTVNGATYTLLPYATNKFFGHDNFGIAYGLLMTSLTLAGLTTSLCSQFLLPLIGYEYLFVTIGCFLFTSLILTAFFHKTKYGSA
;
A
#
# COMPACT_ATOMS: atom_id res chain seq x y z
N LYS A 1 -46.53 26.53 -29.21
CA LYS A 1 -46.17 27.88 -29.71
C LYS A 1 -45.17 28.45 -28.70
N ALA A 2 -43.86 28.23 -28.79
CA ALA A 2 -42.99 27.92 -29.92
C ALA A 2 -42.76 29.09 -30.89
N THR A 3 -41.47 29.26 -31.27
CA THR A 3 -40.94 29.81 -32.55
C THR A 3 -40.46 31.27 -32.56
N ASN A 4 -39.12 31.43 -32.48
CA ASN A 4 -38.22 32.41 -33.13
C ASN A 4 -37.98 33.79 -32.44
N GLU A 5 -36.74 34.28 -32.20
CA GLU A 5 -35.46 34.41 -32.98
C GLU A 5 -35.55 35.54 -34.05
N GLU A 6 -34.55 36.41 -34.36
CA GLU A 6 -33.06 36.50 -34.19
C GLU A 6 -32.63 37.92 -33.64
N GLU A 7 -31.37 38.38 -33.43
CA GLU A 7 -30.00 37.80 -33.46
C GLU A 7 -29.26 38.01 -32.08
N ILE A 8 -28.32 38.91 -31.71
CA ILE A 8 -27.48 39.95 -32.38
C ILE A 8 -26.07 40.09 -31.70
N GLN A 9 -25.01 39.65 -32.40
CA GLN A 9 -23.59 40.04 -32.51
C GLN A 9 -22.61 40.35 -31.34
N SER A 10 -21.39 39.82 -31.56
CA SER A 10 -20.03 40.24 -31.15
C SER A 10 -19.43 39.65 -29.86
N GLY A 11 -18.17 39.19 -29.84
CA GLY A 11 -17.27 38.95 -31.00
C GLY A 11 -15.79 38.92 -30.67
N THR A 12 -15.22 37.78 -30.27
CA THR A 12 -13.75 37.59 -30.25
C THR A 12 -13.37 36.13 -30.41
N SER A 13 -12.28 35.87 -31.13
CA SER A 13 -11.81 34.52 -31.48
C SER A 13 -11.13 33.80 -30.31
N SER A 14 -11.56 32.55 -30.05
CA SER A 14 -10.73 31.55 -29.36
C SER A 14 -10.10 30.61 -30.40
N PRO A 15 -8.80 30.28 -30.32
CA PRO A 15 -8.16 29.36 -31.26
C PRO A 15 -8.61 27.90 -31.02
N PRO A 16 -8.50 27.02 -32.03
CA PRO A 16 -8.76 25.59 -31.86
C PRO A 16 -7.64 24.96 -31.02
N ILE A 17 -7.95 24.60 -29.77
CA ILE A 17 -7.03 23.83 -28.92
C ILE A 17 -7.23 22.34 -29.27
N ASP A 18 -6.49 21.89 -30.28
CA ASP A 18 -6.40 20.48 -30.70
C ASP A 18 -5.52 19.67 -29.72
N GLU A 19 -5.71 19.86 -28.41
CA GLU A 19 -5.17 18.97 -27.38
C GLU A 19 -6.01 17.69 -27.36
N LYS A 20 -5.62 16.74 -28.22
CA LYS A 20 -5.88 15.33 -27.93
C LYS A 20 -5.48 15.08 -26.47
N PRO A 21 -6.39 14.57 -25.60
CA PRO A 21 -5.95 14.04 -24.32
C PRO A 21 -4.88 12.99 -24.62
N ASN A 22 -3.77 13.05 -23.88
CA ASN A 22 -2.60 12.23 -24.16
C ASN A 22 -2.86 10.81 -23.62
N ILE A 23 -3.75 10.08 -24.31
CA ILE A 23 -4.19 8.72 -24.00
C ILE A 23 -2.99 7.80 -24.23
N LEU A 24 -2.14 7.69 -23.20
CA LEU A 24 -1.05 6.74 -23.13
C LEU A 24 -1.61 5.34 -23.43
N THR A 25 -1.11 4.71 -24.48
CA THR A 25 -1.60 3.40 -24.91
C THR A 25 -1.41 2.41 -23.76
N ILE A 26 -2.34 1.48 -23.55
CA ILE A 26 -2.23 0.46 -22.49
C ILE A 26 -0.85 -0.25 -22.51
N LYS A 27 -0.27 -0.47 -23.70
CA LYS A 27 1.09 -1.01 -23.85
C LYS A 27 2.19 -0.09 -23.31
N GLU A 28 2.10 1.22 -23.55
CA GLU A 28 3.05 2.23 -23.04
C GLU A 28 2.91 2.40 -21.53
N VAL A 29 1.67 2.38 -21.03
CA VAL A 29 1.32 2.32 -19.59
C VAL A 29 2.03 1.13 -18.91
N LEU A 30 1.91 -0.07 -19.47
CA LEU A 30 2.45 -1.30 -18.88
C LEU A 30 3.97 -1.45 -19.05
N ILE A 31 4.55 -0.88 -20.10
CA ILE A 31 6.01 -0.87 -20.35
C ILE A 31 6.71 0.28 -19.58
N SER A 32 5.96 1.24 -19.04
CA SER A 32 6.52 2.36 -18.29
C SER A 32 7.24 1.91 -17.01
N ASN A 33 8.46 2.44 -16.81
CA ASN A 33 9.22 2.27 -15.57
C ASN A 33 8.41 2.70 -14.32
N THR A 34 7.46 3.64 -14.47
CA THR A 34 6.52 4.05 -13.43
C THR A 34 5.65 2.87 -12.98
N PHE A 35 5.12 2.06 -13.91
CA PHE A 35 4.31 0.88 -13.60
C PHE A 35 5.18 -0.21 -12.95
N ALA A 36 6.36 -0.49 -13.50
CA ALA A 36 7.26 -1.52 -12.97
C ALA A 36 7.72 -1.22 -11.52
N LEU A 37 8.11 0.02 -11.22
CA LEU A 37 8.49 0.43 -9.87
C LEU A 37 7.30 0.43 -8.90
N LEU A 38 6.11 0.86 -9.36
CA LEU A 38 4.88 0.81 -8.56
C LEU A 38 4.51 -0.65 -8.21
N TYR A 39 4.51 -1.55 -9.20
CA TYR A 39 4.27 -2.98 -9.03
C TYR A 39 5.26 -3.61 -8.03
N ALA A 40 6.56 -3.34 -8.17
CA ALA A 40 7.58 -3.86 -7.26
C ALA A 40 7.43 -3.32 -5.82
N THR A 41 7.13 -2.03 -5.68
CA THR A 41 6.89 -1.39 -4.37
C THR A 41 5.65 -1.97 -3.67
N LEU A 42 4.57 -2.19 -4.42
CA LEU A 42 3.33 -2.79 -3.91
C LEU A 42 3.54 -4.26 -3.54
N PHE A 43 4.21 -5.05 -4.39
CA PHE A 43 4.58 -6.44 -4.10
C PHE A 43 5.35 -6.55 -2.78
N LEU A 44 6.43 -5.77 -2.60
CA LEU A 44 7.26 -5.80 -1.39
C LEU A 44 6.49 -5.38 -0.12
N ASN A 45 5.68 -4.33 -0.20
CA ASN A 45 4.80 -3.94 0.91
C ASN A 45 3.80 -5.04 1.24
N THR A 46 3.18 -5.64 0.23
CA THR A 46 2.15 -6.68 0.40
C THR A 46 2.71 -7.97 0.98
N VAL A 47 3.97 -8.34 0.66
CA VAL A 47 4.66 -9.45 1.35
C VAL A 47 4.80 -9.15 2.84
N TRP A 48 5.17 -7.92 3.22
CA TRP A 48 5.21 -7.52 4.64
C TRP A 48 3.83 -7.58 5.30
N CYS A 49 2.79 -7.03 4.65
CA CYS A 49 1.40 -7.06 5.12
C CYS A 49 0.95 -8.51 5.41
N ASN A 50 1.00 -9.37 4.39
CA ASN A 50 0.53 -10.74 4.45
C ASN A 50 1.32 -11.57 5.48
N THR A 51 2.64 -11.35 5.60
CA THR A 51 3.47 -12.13 6.52
C THR A 51 3.28 -11.69 7.98
N LYS A 52 3.00 -10.40 8.23
CA LYS A 52 2.52 -9.93 9.54
C LYS A 52 1.21 -10.64 9.90
N ASP A 53 0.22 -10.57 9.01
CA ASP A 53 -1.15 -11.04 9.26
C ASP A 53 -1.26 -12.57 9.36
N GLY A 54 -0.39 -13.31 8.66
CA GLY A 54 -0.31 -14.77 8.80
C GLY A 54 0.32 -15.24 10.11
N LEU A 55 1.27 -14.50 10.69
CA LEU A 55 2.14 -15.02 11.75
C LEU A 55 1.96 -14.38 13.14
N PHE A 56 1.35 -13.21 13.27
CA PHE A 56 1.22 -12.55 14.58
C PHE A 56 0.46 -13.36 15.64
N LYS A 57 -0.44 -14.28 15.24
CA LYS A 57 -1.10 -15.21 16.18
C LYS A 57 -0.13 -16.27 16.69
N ALA A 58 0.55 -16.96 15.77
CA ALA A 58 1.52 -18.00 16.11
C ALA A 58 2.70 -17.45 16.93
N TYR A 59 3.17 -16.24 16.61
CA TYR A 59 4.17 -15.52 17.40
C TYR A 59 3.64 -15.09 18.77
N GLY A 60 2.41 -14.58 18.83
CA GLY A 60 1.77 -14.17 20.10
C GLY A 60 1.65 -15.33 21.09
N LEU A 61 1.39 -16.54 20.61
CA LEU A 61 1.29 -17.76 21.42
C LEU A 61 2.61 -18.17 22.09
N GLU A 62 3.78 -17.78 21.57
CA GLU A 62 5.07 -18.07 22.27
C GLU A 62 5.17 -17.36 23.64
N PHE A 63 4.38 -16.31 23.88
CA PHE A 63 4.42 -15.50 25.10
C PHE A 63 3.09 -15.46 25.85
N ILE A 64 1.98 -15.42 25.10
CA ILE A 64 0.63 -15.21 25.59
C ILE A 64 -0.16 -16.48 25.28
N HIS A 65 -0.21 -17.41 26.24
CA HIS A 65 -0.92 -18.68 26.13
C HIS A 65 -2.45 -18.49 26.30
N ASP A 66 -3.02 -17.56 25.54
CA ASP A 66 -4.43 -17.16 25.55
C ASP A 66 -4.87 -16.82 24.11
N ASP A 67 -5.37 -17.84 23.40
CA ASP A 67 -5.96 -17.72 22.07
C ASP A 67 -7.14 -16.74 22.02
N PHE A 68 -7.88 -16.58 23.12
CA PHE A 68 -9.04 -15.69 23.17
C PHE A 68 -8.60 -14.22 23.19
N PHE A 69 -7.53 -13.88 23.93
CA PHE A 69 -6.88 -12.58 23.85
C PHE A 69 -6.35 -12.30 22.43
N LEU A 70 -5.71 -13.29 21.78
CA LEU A 70 -5.20 -13.15 20.41
C LEU A 70 -6.31 -13.14 19.34
N ALA A 71 -7.50 -13.66 19.65
CA ALA A 71 -8.72 -13.50 18.85
C ALA A 71 -9.30 -12.08 18.98
N ILE A 72 -9.44 -11.56 20.20
CA ILE A 72 -9.88 -10.17 20.44
C ILE A 72 -8.91 -9.18 19.78
N LEU A 73 -7.59 -9.39 19.89
CA LEU A 73 -6.58 -8.59 19.22
C LEU A 73 -6.79 -8.54 17.70
N SER A 74 -7.07 -9.69 17.06
CA SER A 74 -7.36 -9.70 15.62
C SER A 74 -8.63 -8.92 15.28
N SER A 75 -9.72 -9.09 16.04
CA SER A 75 -10.99 -8.40 15.80
C SER A 75 -10.86 -6.87 15.96
N VAL A 76 -10.16 -6.41 17.01
CA VAL A 76 -9.92 -4.98 17.24
C VAL A 76 -8.98 -4.41 16.17
N SER A 77 -7.96 -5.16 15.76
CA SER A 77 -7.06 -4.74 14.68
C SER A 77 -7.82 -4.56 13.36
N SER A 78 -8.69 -5.50 12.96
CA SER A 78 -9.50 -5.36 11.74
C SER A 78 -10.41 -4.11 11.74
N VAL A 79 -10.96 -3.72 12.91
CA VAL A 79 -11.72 -2.46 13.04
C VAL A 79 -10.80 -1.24 12.88
N ILE A 80 -9.59 -1.28 13.44
CA ILE A 80 -8.58 -0.23 13.30
C ILE A 80 -8.07 -0.13 11.85
N SER A 81 -7.86 -1.25 11.14
CA SER A 81 -7.61 -1.29 9.70
C SER A 81 -8.70 -0.56 8.92
N CYS A 82 -9.97 -0.93 9.14
CA CYS A 82 -11.10 -0.31 8.44
C CYS A 82 -11.14 1.22 8.66
N GLY A 83 -10.93 1.67 9.91
CA GLY A 83 -10.79 3.10 10.22
C GLY A 83 -9.57 3.75 9.57
N SER A 84 -8.42 3.06 9.52
CA SER A 84 -7.19 3.59 8.93
C SER A 84 -7.32 3.76 7.41
N LEU A 85 -7.98 2.84 6.69
CA LEU A 85 -8.25 3.01 5.25
C LEU A 85 -8.90 4.37 4.93
N ILE A 86 -9.87 4.79 5.76
CA ILE A 86 -10.57 6.08 5.63
C ILE A 86 -9.62 7.25 5.94
N VAL A 87 -8.86 7.16 7.04
CA VAL A 87 -7.89 8.20 7.44
C VAL A 87 -6.81 8.39 6.37
N TYR A 88 -6.24 7.32 5.85
CA TYR A 88 -5.22 7.39 4.79
C TYR A 88 -5.79 7.87 3.45
N GLY A 89 -7.10 7.69 3.18
CA GLY A 89 -7.80 8.29 2.05
C GLY A 89 -7.81 9.82 2.14
N ILE A 90 -8.32 10.36 3.26
CA ILE A 90 -8.36 11.81 3.50
C ILE A 90 -6.93 12.41 3.60
N LEU A 91 -5.95 11.61 4.02
CA LEU A 91 -4.57 12.04 4.15
C LEU A 91 -3.80 12.01 2.82
N VAL A 92 -4.09 11.08 1.91
CA VAL A 92 -3.42 11.02 0.60
C VAL A 92 -3.79 12.22 -0.28
N ASP A 93 -5.03 12.69 -0.21
CA ASP A 93 -5.48 13.91 -0.90
C ASP A 93 -4.72 15.18 -0.45
N LYS A 94 -4.23 15.21 0.80
CA LYS A 94 -3.55 16.38 1.40
C LYS A 94 -2.03 16.29 1.34
N VAL A 95 -1.46 15.10 1.51
CA VAL A 95 0.00 14.87 1.61
C VAL A 95 0.59 14.39 0.28
N GLY A 96 -0.22 13.79 -0.58
CA GLY A 96 0.18 13.17 -1.83
C GLY A 96 0.74 11.76 -1.64
N TYR A 97 0.38 10.86 -2.57
CA TYR A 97 0.75 9.43 -2.58
C TYR A 97 2.20 9.15 -2.17
N GLN A 98 3.18 9.80 -2.81
CA GLN A 98 4.60 9.47 -2.62
C GLN A 98 5.10 9.71 -1.20
N LYS A 99 4.81 10.88 -0.64
CA LYS A 99 5.24 11.25 0.72
C LYS A 99 4.59 10.32 1.73
N LEU A 100 3.30 10.03 1.55
CA LEU A 100 2.54 9.19 2.45
C LEU A 100 3.02 7.72 2.40
N MET A 101 3.27 7.17 1.21
CA MET A 101 3.83 5.82 1.02
C MET A 101 5.24 5.70 1.61
N LEU A 102 6.08 6.72 1.46
CA LEU A 102 7.43 6.71 2.05
C LEU A 102 7.38 6.76 3.58
N ILE A 103 6.47 7.56 4.16
CA ILE A 103 6.23 7.62 5.60
C ILE A 103 5.71 6.28 6.14
N THR A 104 4.76 5.63 5.48
CA THR A 104 4.20 4.35 5.93
C THR A 104 5.22 3.22 5.83
N CYS A 105 6.01 3.13 4.74
CA CYS A 105 7.13 2.19 4.63
C CYS A 105 8.18 2.39 5.75
N ALA A 106 8.51 3.65 6.08
CA ALA A 106 9.51 3.99 7.09
C ALA A 106 9.04 3.57 8.49
N ILE A 107 7.82 3.95 8.84
CA ILE A 107 7.18 3.60 10.11
C ILE A 107 7.04 2.07 10.21
N GLY A 108 6.53 1.40 9.17
CA GLY A 108 6.39 -0.06 9.13
C GLY A 108 7.70 -0.82 9.33
N SER A 109 8.80 -0.36 8.73
CA SER A 109 10.13 -0.97 8.91
C SER A 109 10.63 -0.84 10.36
N VAL A 110 10.48 0.33 10.97
CA VAL A 110 10.85 0.56 12.37
C VAL A 110 10.01 -0.31 13.32
N PHE A 111 8.70 -0.39 13.12
CA PHE A 111 7.83 -1.27 13.91
C PHE A 111 8.19 -2.76 13.75
N MET A 112 8.62 -3.19 12.54
CA MET A 112 9.02 -4.58 12.28
C MET A 112 10.36 -4.93 12.96
N TRP A 113 11.35 -4.04 12.93
CA TRP A 113 12.64 -4.24 13.61
C TRP A 113 12.56 -4.17 15.14
N ALA A 114 11.51 -3.56 15.70
CA ALA A 114 11.30 -3.50 17.15
C ALA A 114 10.29 -4.54 17.69
N ILE A 115 9.63 -5.36 16.84
CA ILE A 115 8.90 -6.58 17.28
C ILE A 115 9.76 -7.46 18.22
N PRO A 116 11.02 -7.80 17.88
CA PRO A 116 11.89 -8.57 18.76
C PRO A 116 12.05 -7.96 20.16
N GLY A 117 12.05 -6.63 20.26
CA GLY A 117 12.10 -5.92 21.55
C GLY A 117 10.86 -6.13 22.42
N VAL A 118 9.68 -6.29 21.81
CA VAL A 118 8.42 -6.54 22.53
C VAL A 118 8.44 -7.91 23.22
N ARG A 119 9.05 -8.94 22.58
CA ARG A 119 9.28 -10.27 23.19
C ARG A 119 10.06 -10.18 24.49
N TRP A 120 11.15 -9.41 24.55
CA TRP A 120 11.95 -9.24 25.77
C TRP A 120 11.19 -8.59 26.94
N VAL A 121 10.16 -7.80 26.65
CA VAL A 121 9.31 -7.16 27.68
C VAL A 121 8.18 -8.08 28.16
N GLY A 122 7.77 -9.06 27.35
CA GLY A 122 6.78 -10.09 27.72
C GLY A 122 5.37 -9.58 28.05
N ASN A 123 5.06 -8.29 27.83
CA ASN A 123 3.83 -7.67 28.28
C ASN A 123 2.72 -7.73 27.22
N ARG A 124 1.66 -8.51 27.51
CA ARG A 124 0.47 -8.67 26.64
C ARG A 124 -0.17 -7.37 26.15
N TYR A 125 -0.18 -6.32 26.98
CA TYR A 125 -0.77 -5.03 26.61
C TYR A 125 0.12 -4.23 25.65
N LEU A 126 1.45 -4.34 25.79
CA LEU A 126 2.40 -3.75 24.86
C LEU A 126 2.29 -4.43 23.48
N TYR A 127 2.21 -5.77 23.45
CA TYR A 127 2.01 -6.52 22.21
C TYR A 127 0.71 -6.15 21.51
N PHE A 128 -0.39 -6.03 22.25
CA PHE A 128 -1.69 -5.61 21.72
C PHE A 128 -1.59 -4.24 21.03
N PHE A 129 -1.06 -3.23 21.73
CA PHE A 129 -0.88 -1.88 21.20
C PHE A 129 0.04 -1.86 19.96
N TRP A 130 1.12 -2.66 19.98
CA TRP A 130 2.08 -2.77 18.88
C TRP A 130 1.43 -3.28 17.59
N ILE A 131 0.68 -4.38 17.68
CA ILE A 131 0.00 -4.98 16.53
C ILE A 131 -1.08 -4.03 15.98
N CYS A 132 -1.84 -3.33 16.82
CA CYS A 132 -2.81 -2.33 16.36
C CYS A 132 -2.15 -1.13 15.65
N MET A 133 -0.96 -0.69 16.08
CA MET A 133 -0.19 0.35 15.37
C MET A 133 0.32 -0.15 14.02
N MET A 134 0.83 -1.37 13.94
CA MET A 134 1.24 -1.96 12.66
C MET A 134 0.07 -2.19 11.71
N ASP A 135 -1.13 -2.49 12.23
CA ASP A 135 -2.33 -2.63 11.41
C ASP A 135 -2.90 -1.29 10.93
N THR A 136 -2.68 -0.21 11.70
CA THR A 136 -2.91 1.16 11.22
C THR A 136 -2.03 1.45 9.99
N VAL A 137 -0.76 1.05 9.98
CA VAL A 137 0.14 1.19 8.81
C VAL A 137 -0.29 0.27 7.65
N ASN A 138 -0.77 -0.93 7.95
CA ASN A 138 -1.24 -1.94 6.99
C ASN A 138 -2.33 -1.38 6.05
N GLY A 139 -3.38 -0.77 6.63
CA GLY A 139 -4.49 -0.19 5.88
C GLY A 139 -4.10 0.95 4.93
N ALA A 140 -2.98 1.64 5.18
CA ALA A 140 -2.47 2.66 4.28
C ALA A 140 -2.14 2.09 2.89
N THR A 141 -1.41 0.97 2.82
CA THR A 141 -1.01 0.31 1.57
C THR A 141 -2.22 -0.03 0.69
N TYR A 142 -3.31 -0.53 1.30
CA TYR A 142 -4.52 -0.92 0.58
C TYR A 142 -5.32 0.29 0.06
N THR A 143 -5.36 1.43 0.76
CA THR A 143 -5.96 2.67 0.22
C THR A 143 -5.07 3.36 -0.81
N LEU A 144 -3.75 3.31 -0.64
CA LEU A 144 -2.77 3.94 -1.53
C LEU A 144 -2.73 3.28 -2.92
N LEU A 145 -3.08 2.00 -3.03
CA LEU A 145 -3.14 1.21 -4.28
C LEU A 145 -4.13 1.75 -5.33
N PRO A 146 -5.46 1.84 -5.07
CA PRO A 146 -6.41 2.40 -6.04
C PRO A 146 -6.14 3.88 -6.32
N TYR A 147 -5.71 4.65 -5.30
CA TYR A 147 -5.36 6.06 -5.47
C TYR A 147 -4.22 6.25 -6.50
N ALA A 148 -3.11 5.50 -6.35
CA ALA A 148 -2.00 5.54 -7.29
C ALA A 148 -2.44 5.17 -8.70
N THR A 149 -3.24 4.10 -8.81
CA THR A 149 -3.71 3.59 -10.10
C THR A 149 -4.55 4.65 -10.84
N ASN A 150 -5.46 5.32 -10.15
CA ASN A 150 -6.26 6.40 -10.72
C ASN A 150 -5.39 7.63 -11.08
N LYS A 151 -4.45 8.03 -10.20
CA LYS A 151 -3.57 9.19 -10.46
C LYS A 151 -2.64 8.97 -11.67
N PHE A 152 -2.12 7.76 -11.88
CA PHE A 152 -1.12 7.51 -12.93
C PHE A 152 -1.72 7.08 -14.28
N PHE A 153 -2.91 6.47 -14.31
CA PHE A 153 -3.47 5.87 -15.53
C PHE A 153 -4.82 6.43 -15.98
N GLY A 154 -5.41 7.34 -15.19
CA GLY A 154 -6.69 7.96 -15.47
C GLY A 154 -7.87 6.99 -15.39
N HIS A 155 -9.06 7.54 -15.59
CA HIS A 155 -10.31 6.78 -15.39
C HIS A 155 -10.53 5.71 -16.48
N ASP A 156 -10.20 6.02 -17.74
CA ASP A 156 -10.53 5.19 -18.91
C ASP A 156 -9.80 3.84 -18.93
N ASN A 157 -8.59 3.77 -18.36
CA ASN A 157 -7.76 2.56 -18.32
C ASN A 157 -7.63 1.96 -16.90
N PHE A 158 -8.30 2.55 -15.90
CA PHE A 158 -8.17 2.17 -14.48
C PHE A 158 -8.33 0.66 -14.26
N GLY A 159 -9.39 0.04 -14.80
CA GLY A 159 -9.72 -1.36 -14.54
C GLY A 159 -8.63 -2.36 -14.97
N ILE A 160 -7.95 -2.11 -16.09
CA ILE A 160 -6.88 -2.99 -16.60
C ILE A 160 -5.60 -2.80 -15.79
N ALA A 161 -5.23 -1.55 -15.50
CA ALA A 161 -4.05 -1.25 -14.67
C ALA A 161 -4.22 -1.79 -13.24
N TYR A 162 -5.39 -1.58 -12.63
CA TYR A 162 -5.74 -2.08 -11.31
C TYR A 162 -5.77 -3.61 -11.26
N GLY A 163 -6.38 -4.25 -12.26
CA GLY A 163 -6.41 -5.70 -12.39
C GLY A 163 -5.01 -6.32 -12.48
N LEU A 164 -4.09 -5.70 -13.22
CA LEU A 164 -2.71 -6.18 -13.27
C LEU A 164 -1.94 -5.90 -11.98
N LEU A 165 -2.13 -4.75 -11.32
CA LEU A 165 -1.54 -4.49 -10.01
C LEU A 165 -2.05 -5.48 -8.94
N MET A 166 -3.31 -5.92 -9.02
CA MET A 166 -3.85 -6.97 -8.15
C MET A 166 -3.18 -8.34 -8.35
N THR A 167 -2.53 -8.61 -9.50
CA THR A 167 -1.69 -9.82 -9.61
C THR A 167 -0.49 -9.78 -8.67
N SER A 168 0.05 -8.59 -8.36
CA SER A 168 1.17 -8.45 -7.41
C SER A 168 0.77 -8.88 -5.99
N LEU A 169 -0.49 -8.64 -5.58
CA LEU A 169 -1.04 -9.10 -4.31
C LEU A 169 -1.14 -10.64 -4.26
N THR A 170 -1.60 -11.27 -5.35
CA THR A 170 -1.63 -12.74 -5.46
C THR A 170 -0.23 -13.34 -5.42
N LEU A 171 0.74 -12.78 -6.17
CA LEU A 171 2.13 -13.23 -6.14
C LEU A 171 2.74 -13.03 -4.74
N ALA A 172 2.48 -11.90 -4.07
CA ALA A 172 2.95 -11.62 -2.72
C ALA A 172 2.38 -12.60 -1.69
N GLY A 173 1.11 -13.00 -1.83
CA GLY A 173 0.48 -14.05 -1.03
C GLY A 173 1.13 -15.42 -1.22
N LEU A 174 1.44 -15.80 -2.47
CA LEU A 174 2.18 -17.03 -2.77
C LEU A 174 3.60 -17.00 -2.16
N THR A 175 4.36 -15.93 -2.38
CA THR A 175 5.70 -15.73 -1.79
C THR A 175 5.65 -15.81 -0.27
N THR A 176 4.67 -15.16 0.36
CA THR A 176 4.44 -15.22 1.82
C THR A 176 4.21 -16.65 2.29
N SER A 177 3.34 -17.41 1.60
CA SER A 177 3.03 -18.80 1.96
C SER A 177 4.24 -19.72 1.84
N LEU A 178 5.07 -19.56 0.80
CA LEU A 178 6.32 -20.32 0.65
C LEU A 178 7.33 -19.94 1.74
N CYS A 179 7.54 -18.65 2.01
CA CYS A 179 8.42 -18.20 3.09
C CYS A 179 7.95 -18.72 4.46
N SER A 180 6.65 -18.68 4.74
CA SER A 180 6.07 -19.17 5.99
C SER A 180 6.20 -20.69 6.17
N GLN A 181 6.32 -21.47 5.09
CA GLN A 181 6.46 -22.93 5.15
C GLN A 181 7.93 -23.39 5.18
N PHE A 182 8.80 -22.79 4.37
CA PHE A 182 10.21 -23.21 4.27
C PHE A 182 11.14 -22.49 5.23
N LEU A 183 10.89 -21.20 5.49
CA LEU A 183 11.83 -20.35 6.21
C LEU A 183 11.54 -20.34 7.71
N LEU A 184 10.27 -20.31 8.11
CA LEU A 184 9.84 -20.34 9.51
C LEU A 184 10.43 -21.52 10.33
N PRO A 185 10.39 -22.81 9.89
CA PRO A 185 10.99 -23.91 10.64
C PRO A 185 12.53 -23.94 10.60
N LEU A 186 13.17 -23.12 9.75
CA LEU A 186 14.62 -23.12 9.54
C LEU A 186 15.33 -21.99 10.30
N ILE A 187 14.69 -20.83 10.46
CA ILE A 187 15.27 -19.65 11.14
C ILE A 187 14.45 -19.11 12.32
N GLY A 188 13.20 -19.55 12.50
CA GLY A 188 12.31 -19.04 13.55
C GLY A 188 11.81 -17.61 13.32
N TYR A 189 10.86 -17.17 14.16
CA TYR A 189 10.11 -15.92 13.97
C TYR A 189 10.98 -14.66 13.94
N GLU A 190 11.97 -14.53 14.84
CA GLU A 190 12.78 -13.31 14.99
C GLU A 190 13.51 -12.92 13.70
N TYR A 191 14.27 -13.87 13.14
CA TYR A 191 15.03 -13.66 11.91
C TYR A 191 14.11 -13.50 10.69
N LEU A 192 12.93 -14.13 10.72
CA LEU A 192 11.91 -13.92 9.69
C LEU A 192 11.41 -12.47 9.71
N PHE A 193 11.00 -11.93 10.86
CA PHE A 193 10.54 -10.54 10.94
C PHE A 193 11.63 -9.52 10.59
N VAL A 194 12.88 -9.76 11.00
CA VAL A 194 14.02 -8.91 10.60
C VAL A 194 14.24 -8.93 9.08
N THR A 195 14.23 -10.11 8.43
CA THR A 195 14.42 -10.20 6.97
C THR A 195 13.28 -9.57 6.19
N ILE A 196 12.02 -9.74 6.62
CA ILE A 196 10.87 -9.03 6.02
C ILE A 196 10.99 -7.50 6.21
N GLY A 197 11.48 -7.04 7.38
CA GLY A 197 11.81 -5.63 7.61
C GLY A 197 12.84 -5.09 6.61
N CYS A 198 13.84 -5.89 6.22
CA CYS A 198 14.79 -5.53 5.17
C CYS A 198 14.17 -5.51 3.76
N PHE A 199 13.22 -6.39 3.44
CA PHE A 199 12.44 -6.30 2.19
C PHE A 199 11.58 -5.02 2.15
N LEU A 200 10.95 -4.64 3.26
CA LEU A 200 10.19 -3.38 3.36
C LEU A 200 11.11 -2.15 3.27
N PHE A 201 12.30 -2.19 3.88
CA PHE A 201 13.30 -1.13 3.74
C PHE A 201 13.82 -1.02 2.30
N THR A 202 13.93 -2.14 1.57
CA THR A 202 14.24 -2.14 0.13
C THR A 202 13.09 -1.49 -0.67
N SER A 203 11.84 -1.72 -0.28
CA SER A 203 10.66 -1.04 -0.84
C SER A 203 10.67 0.47 -0.60
N LEU A 204 11.08 0.92 0.59
CA LEU A 204 11.30 2.34 0.90
C LEU A 204 12.36 2.95 -0.01
N ILE A 205 13.49 2.25 -0.23
CA ILE A 205 14.54 2.71 -1.15
C ILE A 205 13.99 2.83 -2.58
N LEU A 206 13.22 1.84 -3.05
CA LEU A 206 12.55 1.89 -4.35
C LEU A 206 11.58 3.09 -4.47
N THR A 207 10.81 3.34 -3.42
CA THR A 207 9.90 4.51 -3.31
C THR A 207 10.68 5.83 -3.33
N ALA A 208 11.84 5.89 -2.69
CA ALA A 208 12.72 7.06 -2.72
C ALA A 208 13.39 7.28 -4.09
N PHE A 209 13.71 6.22 -4.84
CA PHE A 209 14.15 6.34 -6.23
C PHE A 209 13.01 6.77 -7.18
N PHE A 210 11.76 6.37 -6.90
CA PHE A 210 10.58 6.80 -7.65
C PHE A 210 10.44 8.33 -7.69
N HIS A 211 10.81 9.04 -6.62
CA HIS A 211 10.84 10.50 -6.55
C HIS A 211 11.74 11.16 -7.62
N LYS A 212 12.77 10.46 -8.12
CA LYS A 212 13.64 10.95 -9.20
C LYS A 212 13.11 10.65 -10.62
N THR A 213 11.96 10.00 -10.76
CA THR A 213 11.38 9.67 -12.08
C THR A 213 10.47 10.79 -12.60
N LYS A 214 10.32 10.86 -13.93
CA LYS A 214 9.70 11.99 -14.65
C LYS A 214 8.25 12.32 -14.27
N TYR A 215 7.55 11.38 -13.64
CA TYR A 215 6.15 11.52 -13.19
C TYR A 215 6.02 11.82 -11.68
N GLY A 216 7.13 12.02 -10.97
CA GLY A 216 7.14 12.26 -9.52
C GLY A 216 7.02 13.72 -9.07
N SER A 217 6.81 14.65 -10.00
CA SER A 217 6.67 16.09 -9.72
C SER A 217 5.31 16.63 -10.19
N ALA A 218 4.27 15.80 -10.07
CA ALA A 218 2.86 16.09 -10.33
C ALA A 218 1.99 15.50 -9.22
#